data_AF-A0A517WCP6-F1
#
_entry.id   AF-A0A517WCP6-F1
#
_cell.length_a   1.000
_cell.length_b   1.000
_cell.length_c   1.000
_cell.angle_alpha   90.00
_cell.angle_beta   90.00
_cell.angle_gamma   90.00
#
_symmetry.space_group_name_H-M   'P 1'
#
loop_
_entity.id
_entity.type
_entity.pdbx_description
1 polymer ?
#
loop_
_entity_poly.entity_id
_entity_poly.type
_entity_poly.pdbx_seq_one_letter_code
_entity_poly.pdbx_strand_id
1 'polypeptide(L)'
;MIDILKSLVGLKLEDIVLAGYFDPDDPAEFAPMLSRVYLIIGERMLQLALDETTTIALLVRFVETIEVTIEMEEELTWCRSSMGNFLLKAPQAENVISKIIVYFDNEGDREKFRALEFVLSSGQLLFFDPLFIDGINFGGQEQKDDCLNHIENYTAKIIS
;
A
#
# COMPACT_ATOMS: atom_id res chain seq x y z
N MET A 1 8.87 -9.48 -9.11
CA MET A 1 8.19 -8.32 -8.49
C MET A 1 8.94 -6.99 -8.65
N ILE A 2 10.26 -6.94 -8.54
CA ILE A 2 11.02 -5.68 -8.77
C ILE A 2 10.76 -5.06 -10.15
N ASP A 3 10.61 -5.86 -11.22
CA ASP A 3 10.36 -5.31 -12.56
C ASP A 3 8.95 -4.71 -12.71
N ILE A 4 7.97 -5.20 -11.94
CA ILE A 4 6.65 -4.56 -11.81
C ILE A 4 6.84 -3.14 -11.26
N LEU A 5 7.58 -3.01 -10.16
CA LEU A 5 7.82 -1.71 -9.51
C LEU A 5 8.63 -0.76 -10.42
N LYS A 6 9.65 -1.26 -11.13
CA LYS A 6 10.37 -0.46 -12.13
C LYS A 6 9.44 0.14 -13.17
N SER A 7 8.44 -0.63 -13.63
CA SER A 7 7.50 -0.16 -14.65
C SER A 7 6.56 0.96 -14.19
N LEU A 8 6.54 1.26 -12.88
CA LEU A 8 5.71 2.31 -12.30
C LEU A 8 6.43 3.67 -12.23
N VAL A 9 7.76 3.69 -12.31
CA VAL A 9 8.52 4.94 -12.22
C VAL A 9 8.17 5.82 -13.43
N GLY A 10 7.90 7.10 -13.17
CA GLY A 10 7.43 8.06 -14.17
C GLY A 10 5.92 8.03 -14.43
N LEU A 11 5.17 7.10 -13.82
CA LEU A 11 3.72 7.08 -13.90
C LEU A 11 3.08 7.91 -12.78
N LYS A 12 1.86 8.39 -13.02
CA LYS A 12 1.06 9.14 -12.05
C LYS A 12 0.37 8.20 -11.08
N LEU A 13 0.58 8.41 -9.78
CA LEU A 13 -0.27 7.85 -8.72
C LEU A 13 -1.55 8.70 -8.66
N GLU A 14 -2.68 8.13 -9.06
CA GLU A 14 -3.97 8.81 -9.11
C GLU A 14 -4.71 8.70 -7.79
N ASP A 15 -4.67 7.52 -7.15
CA ASP A 15 -5.36 7.28 -5.90
C ASP A 15 -4.74 6.12 -5.09
N ILE A 16 -5.10 6.09 -3.81
CA ILE A 16 -4.84 5.00 -2.88
C ILE A 16 -6.20 4.53 -2.39
N VAL A 17 -6.55 3.28 -2.62
CA VAL A 17 -7.89 2.75 -2.36
C VAL A 17 -7.83 1.64 -1.33
N LEU A 18 -8.76 1.68 -0.39
CA LEU A 18 -9.02 0.60 0.56
C LEU A 18 -10.36 -0.06 0.22
N ALA A 19 -10.38 -1.38 0.29
CA ALA A 19 -11.62 -2.14 0.33
C ALA A 19 -12.06 -2.30 1.79
N GLY A 20 -13.35 -2.48 2.02
CA GLY A 20 -13.88 -2.70 3.35
C GLY A 20 -15.37 -2.95 3.30
N TYR A 21 -16.02 -2.75 4.43
CA TYR A 21 -17.46 -2.83 4.55
C TYR A 21 -17.99 -1.60 5.28
N PHE A 22 -19.23 -1.26 4.95
CA PHE A 22 -19.99 -0.27 5.67
C PHE A 22 -20.78 -1.00 6.75
N ASP A 23 -20.53 -0.63 7.99
CA ASP A 23 -21.28 -1.04 9.16
C ASP A 23 -22.35 0.03 9.46
N PRO A 24 -23.65 -0.30 9.34
CA PRO A 24 -24.73 0.66 9.57
C PRO A 24 -25.03 0.91 11.06
N ASP A 25 -24.41 0.17 12.00
CA ASP A 25 -24.64 0.33 13.44
C ASP A 25 -24.19 1.71 13.94
N ASP A 26 -24.83 2.26 14.98
CA ASP A 26 -24.59 3.65 15.45
C ASP A 26 -23.32 3.78 16.33
N PRO A 27 -22.25 4.49 15.91
CA PRO A 27 -22.17 5.34 14.71
C PRO A 27 -21.80 4.58 13.44
N ALA A 28 -22.55 4.82 12.36
CA ALA A 28 -22.32 4.11 11.11
C ALA A 28 -20.94 4.45 10.55
N GLU A 29 -20.16 3.43 10.22
CA GLU A 29 -18.75 3.59 9.87
C GLU A 29 -18.29 2.71 8.72
N PHE A 30 -17.21 3.15 8.08
CA PHE A 30 -16.48 2.33 7.13
C PHE A 30 -15.36 1.59 7.86
N ALA A 31 -15.43 0.26 7.87
CA ALA A 31 -14.40 -0.60 8.41
C ALA A 31 -13.46 -1.06 7.28
N PRO A 32 -12.23 -0.53 7.20
CA PRO A 32 -11.29 -0.90 6.15
C PRO A 32 -10.69 -2.29 6.39
N MET A 33 -10.54 -3.07 5.32
CA MET A 33 -9.74 -4.28 5.33
C MET A 33 -8.29 -3.94 4.97
N LEU A 34 -7.45 -3.81 5.99
CA LEU A 34 -6.06 -3.37 5.81
C LEU A 34 -5.12 -4.49 5.32
N SER A 35 -5.59 -5.73 5.14
CA SER A 35 -4.78 -6.81 4.59
C SER A 35 -4.33 -6.56 3.14
N ARG A 36 -5.01 -5.63 2.45
CA ARG A 36 -4.72 -5.24 1.07
C ARG A 36 -4.91 -3.74 0.87
N VAL A 37 -3.96 -3.11 0.19
CA VAL A 37 -4.02 -1.71 -0.24
C VAL A 37 -3.86 -1.65 -1.75
N TYR A 38 -4.64 -0.81 -2.42
CA TYR A 38 -4.63 -0.69 -3.87
C TYR A 38 -4.13 0.68 -4.28
N LEU A 39 -3.14 0.73 -5.18
CA LEU A 39 -2.64 1.97 -5.76
C LEU A 39 -3.15 2.05 -7.21
N ILE A 40 -3.87 3.12 -7.51
CA ILE A 40 -4.32 3.43 -8.88
C ILE A 40 -3.22 4.26 -9.53
N ILE A 41 -2.53 3.69 -10.53
CA ILE A 41 -1.35 4.27 -11.15
C ILE A 41 -1.55 4.29 -12.67
N GLY A 42 -1.92 5.45 -13.22
CA GLY A 42 -2.41 5.56 -14.59
C GLY A 42 -3.57 4.58 -14.84
N GLU A 43 -3.49 3.80 -15.91
CA GLU A 43 -4.52 2.79 -16.25
C GLU A 43 -4.35 1.46 -15.51
N ARG A 44 -3.48 1.38 -14.49
CA ARG A 44 -3.14 0.13 -13.80
C ARG A 44 -3.49 0.22 -12.32
N MET A 45 -3.85 -0.92 -11.74
CA MET A 45 -4.02 -1.06 -10.31
C MET A 45 -2.97 -2.02 -9.75
N LEU A 46 -2.14 -1.51 -8.84
CA LEU A 46 -1.19 -2.31 -8.07
C LEU A 46 -1.83 -2.68 -6.74
N GLN A 47 -1.89 -3.97 -6.43
CA GLN A 47 -2.24 -4.45 -5.11
C GLN A 47 -0.97 -4.64 -4.29
N LEU A 48 -0.96 -4.07 -3.09
CA LEU A 48 -0.10 -4.44 -1.99
C LEU A 48 -0.90 -5.38 -1.09
N ALA A 49 -0.38 -6.56 -0.78
CA ALA A 49 -1.06 -7.53 0.08
C ALA A 49 -0.11 -8.06 1.14
N LEU A 50 -0.63 -8.38 2.31
CA LEU A 50 0.13 -9.17 3.28
C LEU A 50 0.40 -10.56 2.73
N ASP A 51 1.61 -11.07 2.97
CA ASP A 51 1.92 -12.48 2.79
C ASP A 51 1.21 -13.29 3.87
N GLU A 52 0.18 -14.04 3.50
CA GLU A 52 -0.63 -14.86 4.42
C GLU A 52 0.18 -15.94 5.17
N THR A 53 1.38 -16.30 4.68
CA THR A 53 2.23 -17.30 5.33
C THR A 53 3.09 -16.75 6.47
N THR A 54 3.44 -15.46 6.42
CA THR A 54 4.37 -14.85 7.38
C THR A 54 3.81 -13.62 8.06
N THR A 55 2.83 -12.95 7.45
CA THR A 55 2.19 -11.67 7.83
C THR A 55 3.14 -10.49 8.08
N ILE A 56 4.44 -10.68 7.90
CA ILE A 56 5.51 -9.70 8.13
C ILE A 56 6.18 -9.27 6.82
N ALA A 57 5.52 -9.53 5.70
CA ALA A 57 5.98 -9.18 4.36
C ALA A 57 4.82 -8.73 3.47
N LEU A 58 5.14 -7.83 2.55
CA LEU A 58 4.29 -7.33 1.47
C LEU A 58 4.59 -8.08 0.18
N LEU A 59 3.52 -8.46 -0.51
CA LEU A 59 3.52 -8.96 -1.87
C LEU A 59 2.94 -7.88 -2.79
N VAL A 60 3.45 -7.80 -4.02
CA VAL A 60 2.95 -6.85 -5.02
C VAL A 60 2.55 -7.55 -6.30
N ARG A 61 1.39 -7.18 -6.84
CA ARG A 61 0.94 -7.63 -8.17
C ARG A 61 0.03 -6.61 -8.82
N PHE A 62 -0.02 -6.64 -10.15
CA PHE A 62 -1.10 -5.97 -10.87
C PHE A 62 -2.39 -6.78 -10.75
N VAL A 63 -3.50 -6.07 -10.63
CA VAL A 63 -4.85 -6.64 -10.58
C VAL A 63 -5.79 -5.82 -11.46
N GLU A 64 -6.83 -6.45 -11.99
CA GLU A 64 -7.85 -5.77 -12.81
C GLU A 64 -9.01 -5.26 -11.96
N THR A 65 -9.29 -5.93 -10.83
CA THR A 65 -10.41 -5.62 -9.94
C THR A 65 -9.97 -5.65 -8.49
N ILE A 66 -10.68 -4.91 -7.64
CA ILE A 66 -10.49 -5.00 -6.19
C ILE A 66 -11.10 -6.33 -5.73
N GLU A 67 -10.27 -7.17 -5.11
CA GLU A 67 -10.67 -8.47 -4.61
C GLU A 67 -11.23 -8.35 -3.19
N VAL A 68 -12.33 -9.07 -2.95
CA VAL A 68 -12.98 -9.22 -1.64
C VAL A 68 -13.09 -10.71 -1.39
N THR A 69 -12.46 -11.19 -0.33
CA THR A 69 -12.32 -12.63 -0.08
C THR A 69 -13.03 -13.09 1.20
N ILE A 70 -13.76 -12.19 1.87
CA ILE A 70 -14.51 -12.51 3.08
C ILE A 70 -15.98 -12.76 2.77
N GLU A 71 -16.53 -13.78 3.41
CA GLU A 71 -17.96 -13.98 3.51
C GLU A 71 -18.53 -12.91 4.43
N MET A 72 -19.46 -12.12 3.94
CA MET A 72 -20.04 -11.00 4.68
C MET A 72 -21.30 -11.43 5.40
N GLU A 73 -21.50 -10.94 6.61
CA GLU A 73 -22.78 -11.04 7.31
C GLU A 73 -23.86 -10.28 6.51
N GLU A 74 -25.12 -10.71 6.59
CA GLU A 74 -26.21 -10.20 5.73
C GLU A 74 -26.44 -8.68 5.82
N GLU A 75 -26.06 -8.06 6.95
CA GLU A 75 -26.28 -6.64 7.23
C GLU A 75 -25.12 -5.74 6.76
N LEU A 76 -23.96 -6.32 6.46
CA LEU A 76 -22.78 -5.58 6.04
C LEU A 76 -22.83 -5.33 4.53
N THR A 77 -22.47 -4.12 4.10
CA THR A 77 -22.39 -3.76 2.67
C THR A 77 -20.95 -3.58 2.23
N TRP A 78 -20.51 -4.34 1.22
CA TRP A 78 -19.18 -4.16 0.67
C TRP A 78 -19.04 -2.77 0.04
N CYS A 79 -17.91 -2.11 0.31
CA CYS A 79 -17.58 -0.85 -0.34
C CYS A 79 -16.07 -0.64 -0.43
N ARG A 80 -15.70 0.45 -1.09
CA ARG A 80 -14.33 0.92 -1.21
C ARG A 80 -14.27 2.41 -0.91
N SER A 81 -13.14 2.84 -0.37
CA SER A 81 -12.89 4.24 -0.06
C SER A 81 -11.60 4.73 -0.71
N SER A 82 -11.64 5.96 -1.20
CA SER A 82 -10.47 6.69 -1.68
C SER A 82 -9.76 7.34 -0.51
N MET A 83 -8.49 7.00 -0.32
CA MET A 83 -7.60 7.59 0.66
C MET A 83 -6.73 8.71 0.07
N GLY A 84 -6.75 8.90 -1.26
CA GLY A 84 -5.94 9.91 -1.93
C GLY A 84 -6.15 11.31 -1.38
N ASN A 85 -7.39 11.69 -1.05
CA ASN A 85 -7.70 13.01 -0.47
C ASN A 85 -7.13 13.24 0.93
N PHE A 86 -6.78 12.17 1.65
CA PHE A 86 -6.22 12.22 3.00
C PHE A 86 -4.71 12.07 3.00
N LEU A 87 -4.18 11.23 2.12
CA LEU A 87 -2.76 10.89 2.07
C LEU A 87 -1.97 11.79 1.13
N LEU A 88 -2.51 12.18 -0.02
CA LEU A 88 -1.80 13.03 -0.98
C LEU A 88 -1.86 14.48 -0.51
N LYS A 89 -0.71 15.15 -0.39
CA LYS A 89 -0.65 16.56 0.04
C LYS A 89 -1.32 17.49 -0.97
N ALA A 90 -1.30 17.12 -2.24
CA ALA A 90 -2.00 17.81 -3.32
C ALA A 90 -2.68 16.75 -4.22
N PRO A 91 -3.89 16.28 -3.85
CA PRO A 91 -4.58 15.21 -4.58
C PRO A 91 -4.85 15.56 -6.05
N GLN A 92 -5.02 16.86 -6.34
CA GLN A 92 -5.28 17.38 -7.69
C GLN A 92 -4.00 17.66 -8.51
N ALA A 93 -2.81 17.44 -7.94
CA ALA A 93 -1.54 17.65 -8.63
C ALA A 93 -1.11 16.42 -9.45
N GLU A 94 -0.08 16.61 -10.27
CA GLU A 94 0.62 15.52 -10.95
C GLU A 94 1.52 14.76 -9.96
N ASN A 95 0.92 13.79 -9.27
CA ASN A 95 1.59 12.91 -8.29
C ASN A 95 2.41 11.82 -8.99
N VAL A 96 3.39 12.22 -9.80
CA VAL A 96 4.27 11.31 -10.56
C VAL A 96 5.24 10.60 -9.63
N ILE A 97 5.38 9.29 -9.76
CA ILE A 97 6.33 8.48 -9.01
C ILE A 97 7.75 8.76 -9.55
N SER A 98 8.60 9.35 -8.70
CA SER A 98 9.99 9.69 -9.03
C SER A 98 10.93 8.52 -8.78
N LYS A 99 10.75 7.82 -7.66
CA LYS A 99 11.49 6.60 -7.32
C LYS A 99 10.69 5.74 -6.35
N ILE A 100 11.03 4.47 -6.31
CA ILE A 100 10.50 3.50 -5.34
C ILE A 100 11.69 2.95 -4.55
N ILE A 101 11.57 2.84 -3.24
CA ILE A 101 12.56 2.17 -2.40
C ILE A 101 11.91 0.92 -1.83
N VAL A 102 12.55 -0.21 -2.03
CA VAL A 102 12.09 -1.50 -1.51
C VAL A 102 12.99 -1.94 -0.38
N TYR A 103 12.39 -2.50 0.66
CA TYR A 103 13.07 -3.01 1.84
C TYR A 103 12.87 -4.52 1.91
N PHE A 104 13.93 -5.30 2.11
CA PHE A 104 13.88 -6.76 2.20
C PHE A 104 14.99 -7.30 3.11
N ASP A 105 14.87 -8.52 3.61
CA ASP A 105 15.87 -9.12 4.52
C ASP A 105 17.21 -9.34 3.85
N ASN A 106 17.20 -9.91 2.64
CA ASN A 106 18.40 -10.28 1.89
C ASN A 106 18.20 -10.00 0.39
N GLU A 107 19.24 -9.61 -0.33
CA GLU A 107 19.16 -9.31 -1.79
C GLU A 107 18.67 -10.47 -2.67
N GLY A 108 18.72 -11.69 -2.14
CA GLY A 108 18.18 -12.89 -2.77
C GLY A 108 16.65 -12.97 -2.73
N ASP A 109 16.00 -12.32 -1.76
CA ASP A 109 14.55 -12.26 -1.65
C ASP A 109 14.02 -11.04 -2.41
N ARG A 110 13.59 -11.27 -3.65
CA ARG A 110 13.09 -10.23 -4.57
C ARG A 110 11.57 -10.27 -4.75
N GLU A 111 10.92 -11.06 -3.90
CA GLU A 111 9.51 -11.38 -3.99
C GLU A 111 8.74 -10.93 -2.76
N LYS A 112 9.40 -10.86 -1.59
CA LYS A 112 8.77 -10.40 -0.35
C LYS A 112 9.44 -9.13 0.13
N PHE A 113 8.64 -8.11 0.41
CA PHE A 113 9.15 -6.83 0.88
C PHE A 113 8.79 -6.61 2.35
N ARG A 114 9.75 -6.17 3.16
CA ARG A 114 9.52 -5.68 4.52
C ARG A 114 8.77 -4.36 4.55
N ALA A 115 8.98 -3.53 3.54
CA ALA A 115 8.29 -2.26 3.37
C ALA A 115 8.48 -1.76 1.93
N LEU A 116 7.63 -0.82 1.53
CA LEU A 116 7.70 -0.11 0.26
C LEU A 116 7.59 1.39 0.50
N GLU A 117 8.45 2.15 -0.17
CA GLU A 117 8.40 3.60 -0.17
C GLU A 117 8.23 4.10 -1.61
N PHE A 118 7.21 4.91 -1.84
CA PHE A 118 7.00 5.64 -3.08
C PHE A 118 7.34 7.11 -2.83
N VAL A 119 8.31 7.63 -3.60
CA VAL A 119 8.65 9.05 -3.57
C VAL A 119 8.10 9.70 -4.82
N LEU A 120 7.23 10.68 -4.63
CA LEU A 120 6.63 11.46 -5.70
C LEU A 120 7.59 12.56 -6.18
N SER A 121 7.39 13.06 -7.39
CA SER A 121 8.18 14.15 -7.99
C SER A 121 8.12 15.45 -7.18
N SER A 122 7.05 15.63 -6.40
CA SER A 122 6.89 16.71 -5.41
C SER A 122 7.80 16.56 -4.18
N GLY A 123 8.48 15.43 -4.03
CA GLY A 123 9.22 15.05 -2.83
C GLY A 123 8.36 14.46 -1.72
N GLN A 124 7.03 14.34 -1.92
CA GLN A 124 6.18 13.61 -0.99
C GLN A 124 6.57 12.13 -0.95
N LEU A 125 6.61 11.58 0.26
CA LEU A 125 6.88 10.18 0.55
C LEU A 125 5.59 9.49 1.00
N LEU A 126 5.34 8.31 0.45
CA LEU A 126 4.30 7.38 0.87
C LEU A 126 4.97 6.06 1.25
N PHE A 127 4.82 5.64 2.50
CA PHE A 127 5.43 4.44 3.07
C PHE A 127 4.36 3.40 3.38
N PHE A 128 4.64 2.13 3.13
CA PHE A 128 3.76 1.00 3.38
C PHE A 128 4.55 -0.11 4.06
N ASP A 129 4.04 -0.66 5.16
CA ASP A 129 4.67 -1.75 5.90
C ASP A 129 3.63 -2.73 6.49
N PRO A 130 4.01 -3.99 6.73
CA PRO A 130 3.12 -5.03 7.24
C PRO A 130 3.14 -5.15 8.77
N LEU A 131 3.67 -4.17 9.52
CA LEU A 131 3.93 -4.34 10.96
C LEU A 131 2.76 -3.92 11.85
N PHE A 132 1.65 -3.45 11.28
CA PHE A 132 0.47 -3.09 12.03
C PHE A 132 -0.41 -4.31 12.30
N ILE A 133 -0.93 -4.41 13.53
CA ILE A 133 -1.67 -5.59 13.98
C ILE A 133 -2.91 -5.87 13.14
N ASP A 134 -3.56 -4.83 12.61
CA ASP A 134 -4.78 -4.95 11.82
C ASP A 134 -4.50 -5.03 10.30
N GLY A 135 -3.25 -4.90 9.87
CA GLY A 135 -2.90 -5.09 8.46
C GLY A 135 -1.68 -4.30 7.97
N ILE A 136 -1.76 -3.85 6.73
CA ILE A 136 -0.78 -2.96 6.11
C ILE A 136 -0.95 -1.57 6.73
N ASN A 137 0.09 -1.07 7.38
CA ASN A 137 0.18 0.32 7.77
C ASN A 137 0.67 1.17 6.59
N PHE A 138 0.25 2.43 6.56
CA PHE A 138 0.74 3.36 5.55
C PHE A 138 0.71 4.80 6.03
N GLY A 139 1.69 5.58 5.57
CA GLY A 139 1.85 6.96 5.99
C GLY A 139 3.01 7.67 5.30
N GLY A 140 3.52 8.70 5.97
CA GLY A 140 4.66 9.49 5.50
C GLY A 140 5.96 9.12 6.22
N GLN A 141 6.79 10.15 6.47
CA GLN A 141 8.09 9.98 7.10
C GLN A 141 8.01 9.40 8.51
N GLU A 142 7.01 9.79 9.31
CA GLU A 142 6.82 9.28 10.68
C GLU A 142 6.61 7.76 10.68
N GLN A 143 5.72 7.25 9.82
CA GLN A 143 5.47 5.82 9.67
C GLN A 143 6.74 5.06 9.23
N LYS A 144 7.51 5.65 8.32
CA LYS A 144 8.80 5.10 7.91
C LYS A 144 9.76 4.99 9.08
N ASP A 145 9.93 6.07 9.85
CA ASP A 145 10.87 6.09 10.97
C ASP A 145 10.46 5.06 12.03
N ASP A 146 9.16 4.99 12.35
CA ASP A 146 8.62 3.99 13.27
C ASP A 146 8.87 2.56 12.79
N CYS A 147 8.55 2.24 11.53
CA CYS A 147 8.80 0.92 10.98
C CYS A 147 10.30 0.56 11.00
N LEU A 148 11.17 1.47 10.55
CA LEU A 148 12.61 1.23 10.44
C LEU A 148 13.32 1.13 11.79
N ASN A 149 12.72 1.67 12.86
CA ASN A 149 13.18 1.44 14.23
C ASN A 149 12.86 0.03 14.76
N HIS A 150 11.87 -0.66 14.18
CA HIS A 150 11.43 -1.98 14.62
C HIS A 150 11.95 -3.13 13.76
N ILE A 151 12.43 -2.87 12.53
CA ILE A 151 13.03 -3.89 11.68
C ILE A 151 14.55 -3.88 11.80
N GLU A 152 15.12 -4.98 12.27
CA GLU A 152 16.56 -5.19 12.30
C GLU A 152 17.05 -5.76 10.97
N ASN A 153 18.28 -5.40 10.56
CA ASN A 153 18.99 -6.02 9.45
C ASN A 153 18.20 -6.08 8.12
N TYR A 154 17.83 -4.91 7.58
CA TYR A 154 17.24 -4.82 6.25
C TYR A 154 18.25 -4.35 5.21
N THR A 155 17.99 -4.72 3.95
CA THR A 155 18.61 -4.09 2.78
C THR A 155 17.59 -3.19 2.10
N ALA A 156 18.01 -1.98 1.73
CA ALA A 156 17.20 -1.05 0.96
C ALA A 156 17.73 -0.93 -0.47
N LYS A 157 16.82 -0.99 -1.46
CA LYS A 157 17.17 -0.83 -2.87
C LYS A 157 16.32 0.24 -3.53
N ILE A 158 17.00 1.18 -4.17
CA ILE A 158 16.37 2.24 -4.96
C ILE A 158 16.04 1.70 -6.35
N ILE A 159 14.82 1.99 -6.80
CA ILE A 159 14.29 1.76 -8.12
C ILE A 159 13.96 3.14 -8.71
N SER A 160 14.65 3.50 -9.79
CA SER A 160 14.56 4.78 -10.50
C SER A 160 14.61 4.56 -12.00
#